data_AF-A0A8H7PAL1-F1
#
_entry.id   AF-A0A8H7PAL1-F1
#
_cell.length_a   1.000
_cell.length_b   1.000
_cell.length_c   1.000
_cell.angle_alpha   90.00
_cell.angle_beta   90.00
_cell.angle_gamma   90.00
#
_symmetry.space_group_name_H-M   'P 1'
#
loop_
_entity.id
_entity.type
_entity.pdbx_description
1 polymer ?
#
loop_
_entity_poly.entity_id
_entity_poly.type
_entity_poly.pdbx_seq_one_letter_code
_entity_poly.pdbx_strand_id
1 'polypeptide(L)'
;MDRFLSPQSPEAIAHNHLTENWFSWDADHPSLDETLIAGCATYEAFKRYLSGSDLYLLPRSRSELESILRRYAYDTIHNTIAKARSPLERGGYSRTCHLVEKSITKILNENDNACYLLDLHDTSRRGAMSPSMGASPTRSIRIK
;
A
#
# COMPACT_ATOMS: atom_id res chain seq x y z
N MET A 1 -10.86 -0.39 2.85
CA MET A 1 -10.02 -1.61 2.78
C MET A 1 -10.86 -2.86 2.50
N ASP A 2 -12.06 -2.94 3.07
CA ASP A 2 -12.95 -4.12 3.05
C ASP A 2 -13.33 -4.66 1.65
N ARG A 3 -13.20 -3.83 0.60
CA ARG A 3 -13.44 -4.26 -0.79
C ARG A 3 -12.35 -5.17 -1.34
N PHE A 4 -11.11 -5.00 -0.91
CA PHE A 4 -9.95 -5.73 -1.45
C PHE A 4 -9.45 -6.81 -0.50
N LEU A 5 -9.50 -6.52 0.79
CA LEU A 5 -9.06 -7.40 1.86
C LEU A 5 -10.18 -7.43 2.88
N SER A 6 -10.89 -8.56 2.95
CA SER A 6 -11.86 -8.79 4.01
C SER A 6 -11.15 -8.78 5.37
N PRO A 7 -11.79 -8.33 6.46
CA PRO A 7 -11.22 -8.41 7.81
C PRO A 7 -10.81 -9.84 8.22
N GLN A 8 -11.37 -10.86 7.56
CA GLN A 8 -11.05 -12.28 7.76
C GLN A 8 -10.00 -12.81 6.77
N SER A 9 -9.47 -11.98 5.88
CA SER A 9 -8.42 -12.41 4.95
C SER A 9 -7.12 -12.66 5.71
N PRO A 10 -6.26 -13.57 5.22
CA PRO A 10 -4.99 -13.87 5.88
C PRO A 10 -4.08 -12.63 5.99
N GLU A 11 -4.15 -11.70 5.02
CA GLU A 11 -3.41 -10.43 5.05
C GLU A 11 -3.90 -9.50 6.16
N ALA A 12 -5.22 -9.38 6.35
CA ALA A 12 -5.80 -8.54 7.40
C ALA A 12 -5.54 -9.12 8.80
N ILE A 13 -5.65 -10.44 8.95
CA ILE A 13 -5.33 -11.13 10.21
C ILE A 13 -3.84 -10.96 10.54
N ALA A 14 -2.95 -11.15 9.56
CA ALA A 14 -1.52 -10.96 9.75
C ALA A 14 -1.17 -9.52 10.15
N HIS A 15 -1.81 -8.53 9.51
CA HIS A 15 -1.63 -7.12 9.86
C HIS A 15 -2.06 -6.80 11.30
N ASN A 16 -3.25 -7.27 11.70
CA ASN A 16 -3.76 -7.07 13.06
C ASN A 16 -2.83 -7.75 14.08
N HIS A 17 -2.42 -8.99 13.82
CA HIS A 17 -1.52 -9.73 14.69
C HIS A 17 -0.19 -9.01 14.90
N LEU A 18 0.44 -8.52 13.81
CA LEU A 18 1.71 -7.80 13.88
C LEU A 18 1.56 -6.43 14.56
N THR A 19 0.44 -5.73 14.32
CA THR A 19 0.17 -4.42 14.92
C THR A 19 -0.08 -4.54 16.43
N GLU A 20 -0.85 -5.53 16.86
CA GLU A 20 -1.18 -5.77 18.27
C GLU A 20 0.00 -6.33 19.06
N ASN A 21 0.75 -7.27 18.47
CA ASN A 21 1.87 -7.96 19.11
C ASN A 21 3.22 -7.41 18.68
N TRP A 22 3.27 -6.14 18.30
CA TRP A 22 4.43 -5.51 17.66
C TRP A 22 5.77 -5.68 18.40
N PHE A 23 5.75 -5.84 19.72
CA PHE A 23 6.95 -6.02 20.54
C PHE A 23 7.34 -7.48 20.82
N SER A 24 6.45 -8.44 20.57
CA SER A 24 6.63 -9.85 20.94
C SER A 24 6.36 -10.84 19.81
N TRP A 25 5.89 -10.38 18.64
CA TRP A 25 5.51 -11.23 17.51
C TRP A 25 6.64 -12.12 16.98
N ASP A 26 7.90 -11.74 17.20
CA ASP A 26 9.08 -12.47 16.78
C ASP A 26 9.81 -13.17 17.94
N ALA A 27 9.38 -12.97 19.19
CA ALA A 27 10.06 -13.46 20.39
C ALA A 27 9.79 -14.95 20.68
N ASP A 28 8.62 -15.45 20.25
CA ASP A 28 8.18 -16.82 20.52
C ASP A 28 8.64 -17.83 19.46
N HIS A 29 9.21 -17.37 18.34
CA HIS A 29 9.65 -18.22 17.23
C HIS A 29 11.17 -18.19 17.01
N PRO A 30 11.80 -19.35 16.73
CA PRO A 30 13.24 -19.42 16.49
C PRO A 30 13.67 -18.72 15.19
N SER A 31 12.74 -18.51 14.27
CA SER A 31 12.92 -17.78 13.02
C SER A 31 11.67 -16.97 12.68
N LEU A 32 11.84 -15.95 11.83
CA LEU A 32 10.75 -15.07 11.43
C LEU A 32 9.70 -15.79 10.57
N ASP A 33 8.42 -15.59 10.89
CA ASP A 33 7.32 -16.08 10.07
C ASP A 33 7.18 -15.23 8.80
N GLU A 34 7.68 -15.78 7.70
CA GLU A 34 7.65 -15.18 6.37
C GLU A 34 6.23 -14.96 5.86
N THR A 35 5.28 -15.83 6.21
CA THR A 35 3.89 -15.73 5.76
C THR A 35 3.18 -14.58 6.46
N LEU A 36 3.47 -14.41 7.75
CA LEU A 36 2.94 -13.31 8.55
C LEU A 36 3.49 -11.96 8.08
N ILE A 37 4.79 -11.87 7.82
CA ILE A 37 5.42 -10.66 7.28
C ILE A 37 4.85 -10.36 5.89
N ALA A 38 4.71 -11.36 5.02
CA ALA A 38 4.16 -11.17 3.68
C ALA A 38 2.71 -10.70 3.70
N GLY A 39 1.88 -11.26 4.59
CA GLY A 39 0.48 -10.85 4.76
C GLY A 39 0.37 -9.41 5.24
N CYS A 40 1.13 -9.04 6.28
CA CYS A 40 1.16 -7.68 6.81
C CYS A 40 1.66 -6.67 5.77
N ALA A 41 2.74 -7.00 5.05
CA ALA A 41 3.29 -6.15 4.00
C ALA A 41 2.33 -5.93 2.83
N THR A 42 1.58 -6.97 2.45
CA THR A 42 0.53 -6.87 1.42
C THR A 42 -0.57 -5.92 1.88
N TYR A 43 -1.06 -6.09 3.11
CA TYR A 43 -2.10 -5.23 3.67
C TYR A 43 -1.65 -3.76 3.74
N GLU A 44 -0.46 -3.48 4.28
CA GLU A 44 0.07 -2.11 4.35
C GLU A 44 0.32 -1.49 2.97
N ALA A 45 0.75 -2.27 1.98
CA ALA A 45 0.91 -1.78 0.61
C ALA A 45 -0.41 -1.29 0.00
N PHE A 46 -1.49 -2.07 0.13
CA PHE A 46 -2.82 -1.64 -0.31
C PHE A 46 -3.33 -0.47 0.52
N LYS A 47 -3.11 -0.47 1.85
CA LYS A 47 -3.51 0.63 2.74
C LYS A 47 -2.90 1.95 2.28
N ARG A 48 -1.58 1.95 2.05
CA ARG A 48 -0.78 3.10 1.62
C ARG A 48 -1.19 3.59 0.24
N TYR A 49 -1.49 2.66 -0.68
CA TYR A 49 -2.00 3.02 -2.00
C TYR A 49 -3.39 3.65 -1.92
N LEU A 50 -4.31 3.10 -1.11
CA LEU A 50 -5.66 3.65 -0.96
C LEU A 50 -5.68 5.02 -0.29
N SER A 51 -4.79 5.28 0.66
CA SER A 51 -4.64 6.63 1.25
C SER A 51 -4.03 7.64 0.28
N GLY A 52 -3.42 7.20 -0.83
CA GLY A 52 -2.72 8.07 -1.77
C GLY A 52 -1.43 8.68 -1.21
N SER A 53 -0.98 8.21 -0.04
CA SER A 53 0.28 8.63 0.57
C SER A 53 1.43 8.17 -0.32
N ASP A 54 2.29 9.12 -0.70
CA ASP A 54 3.47 8.90 -1.55
C ASP A 54 3.18 8.54 -3.01
N LEU A 55 1.97 8.84 -3.51
CA LEU A 55 1.60 8.63 -4.91
C LEU A 55 1.82 9.91 -5.74
N TYR A 56 3.06 10.15 -6.16
CA TYR A 56 3.41 11.29 -7.04
C TYR A 56 3.12 11.03 -8.52
N LEU A 57 3.22 9.77 -8.95
CA LEU A 57 2.93 9.32 -10.31
C LEU A 57 1.82 8.28 -10.24
N LEU A 58 0.72 8.56 -10.93
CA LEU A 58 -0.40 7.64 -10.99
C LEU A 58 -0.07 6.52 -11.99
N PRO A 59 -0.29 5.25 -11.61
CA PRO A 59 -0.17 4.15 -12.56
C PRO A 59 -1.23 4.30 -13.65
N ARG A 60 -0.82 4.15 -14.91
CA ARG A 60 -1.70 4.17 -16.08
C ARG A 60 -2.04 2.76 -16.57
N SER A 61 -1.30 1.78 -16.09
CA SER A 61 -1.45 0.39 -16.46
C SER A 61 -1.40 -0.50 -15.23
N ARG A 62 -1.95 -1.71 -15.38
CA ARG A 62 -1.92 -2.72 -14.34
C ARG A 62 -0.49 -3.07 -13.89
N SER A 63 0.45 -3.18 -14.82
CA SER A 63 1.85 -3.51 -14.49
C SER A 63 2.52 -2.42 -13.67
N GLU A 64 2.23 -1.14 -13.95
CA GLU A 64 2.70 -0.02 -13.13
C GLU A 64 2.08 -0.04 -11.73
N LEU A 65 0.77 -0.30 -11.63
CA LEU A 65 0.08 -0.44 -10.35
C LEU A 65 0.72 -1.55 -9.50
N GLU A 66 0.95 -2.71 -10.12
CA GLU A 66 1.56 -3.86 -9.48
C GLU A 66 2.99 -3.55 -9.01
N SER A 67 3.78 -2.85 -9.83
CA SER A 67 5.13 -2.40 -9.46
C SER A 67 5.13 -1.45 -8.26
N ILE A 68 4.18 -0.51 -8.20
CA ILE A 68 4.03 0.42 -7.06
C ILE A 68 3.67 -0.36 -5.79
N LEU A 69 2.71 -1.27 -5.85
CA LEU A 69 2.28 -2.08 -4.72
C LEU A 69 3.43 -2.98 -4.22
N ARG A 70 4.20 -3.61 -5.13
CA ARG A 70 5.39 -4.39 -4.78
C ARG A 70 6.42 -3.54 -4.05
N ARG A 71 6.71 -2.33 -4.53
CA ARG A 71 7.64 -1.41 -3.88
C ARG A 71 7.20 -1.08 -2.44
N TYR A 72 5.92 -0.72 -2.26
CA TYR A 72 5.40 -0.43 -0.91
C TYR A 72 5.44 -1.64 0.02
N ALA A 73 5.18 -2.84 -0.52
CA ALA A 73 5.29 -4.06 0.27
C ALA A 73 6.74 -4.37 0.64
N TYR A 74 7.69 -4.17 -0.28
CA TYR A 74 9.12 -4.38 -0.01
C TYR A 74 9.66 -3.40 1.03
N ASP A 75 9.24 -2.14 0.99
CA ASP A 75 9.56 -1.17 2.05
C ASP A 75 9.04 -1.65 3.41
N THR A 76 7.83 -2.19 3.44
CA THR A 76 7.23 -2.72 4.67
C THR A 76 7.98 -3.95 5.17
N ILE A 77 8.38 -4.87 4.28
CA ILE A 77 9.21 -6.03 4.60
C ILE A 77 10.53 -5.58 5.22
N HIS A 78 11.24 -4.64 4.57
CA HIS A 78 12.49 -4.11 5.09
C HIS A 78 12.32 -3.47 6.47
N ASN A 79 11.28 -2.65 6.65
CA ASN A 79 10.98 -2.01 7.92
C ASN A 79 10.64 -3.03 9.02
N THR A 80 9.99 -4.12 8.66
CA THR A 80 9.60 -5.18 9.61
C THR A 80 10.83 -6.01 10.00
N ILE A 81 11.65 -6.43 9.03
CA ILE A 81 12.89 -7.18 9.27
C ILE A 81 13.90 -6.34 10.07
N ALA A 82 14.04 -5.04 9.76
CA ALA A 82 14.95 -4.16 10.49
C ALA A 82 14.58 -3.99 11.97
N LYS A 83 13.32 -4.24 12.32
CA LYS A 83 12.81 -4.14 13.69
C LYS A 83 12.71 -5.48 14.41
N ALA A 84 12.69 -6.58 13.64
CA ALA A 84 12.78 -7.92 14.18
C ALA A 84 14.12 -8.13 14.89
N ARG A 85 14.06 -8.83 16.02
CA ARG A 85 15.19 -9.31 16.79
C ARG A 85 15.59 -10.72 16.35
N SER A 86 14.63 -11.49 15.86
CA SER A 86 14.86 -12.85 15.37
C SER A 86 15.48 -12.87 13.97
N PRO A 87 16.37 -13.84 13.69
CA PRO A 87 17.03 -13.93 12.40
C PRO A 87 16.06 -14.39 11.32
N LEU A 88 16.25 -13.88 10.10
CA LEU A 88 15.59 -14.38 8.91
C LEU A 88 16.32 -15.62 8.40
N GLU A 89 15.59 -16.66 8.03
CA GLU A 89 16.19 -17.86 7.45
C GLU A 89 16.83 -17.57 6.10
N ARG A 90 17.77 -18.44 5.69
CA ARG A 90 18.41 -18.31 4.39
C ARG A 90 17.35 -18.46 3.28
N GLY A 91 17.25 -17.43 2.44
CA GLY A 91 16.25 -17.33 1.38
C GLY A 91 14.87 -16.86 1.86
N GLY A 92 14.68 -16.61 3.16
CA GLY A 92 13.40 -16.16 3.71
C GLY A 92 12.93 -14.84 3.11
N TYR A 93 13.85 -13.90 2.89
CA TYR A 93 13.52 -12.64 2.21
C TYR A 93 12.91 -12.86 0.82
N SER A 94 13.54 -13.74 0.02
CA SER A 94 13.04 -14.07 -1.32
C SER A 94 11.69 -14.78 -1.27
N ARG A 95 11.45 -15.62 -0.25
CA ARG A 95 10.16 -16.30 -0.05
C ARG A 95 9.08 -15.29 0.33
N THR A 96 9.36 -14.40 1.27
CA THR A 96 8.45 -13.31 1.67
C THR A 96 8.07 -12.44 0.48
N CYS A 97 9.06 -11.99 -0.31
CA CYS A 97 8.79 -11.21 -1.53
C CYS A 97 7.91 -11.99 -2.51
N HIS A 98 8.21 -13.26 -2.76
CA HIS A 98 7.41 -14.09 -3.65
C HIS A 98 5.95 -14.25 -3.17
N LEU A 99 5.75 -14.45 -1.86
CA LEU A 99 4.41 -14.55 -1.27
C LEU A 99 3.63 -13.24 -1.43
N VAL A 100 4.28 -12.10 -1.19
CA VAL A 100 3.70 -10.77 -1.42
C VAL A 100 3.29 -10.59 -2.88
N GLU A 101 4.18 -10.89 -3.84
CA GLU A 101 3.87 -10.74 -5.26
C GLU A 101 2.68 -11.60 -5.66
N LYS A 102 2.60 -12.84 -5.13
CA LYS A 102 1.50 -13.76 -5.37
C LYS A 102 0.19 -13.23 -4.80
N SER A 103 0.19 -12.72 -3.57
CA SER A 103 -1.02 -12.14 -2.94
C SER A 103 -1.48 -10.88 -3.66
N ILE A 104 -0.58 -9.96 -4.00
CA ILE A 104 -0.91 -8.75 -4.79
C ILE A 104 -1.53 -9.15 -6.13
N THR A 105 -0.88 -10.06 -6.87
CA THR A 105 -1.38 -10.52 -8.17
C THR A 105 -2.76 -11.15 -8.05
N LYS A 106 -2.98 -11.95 -6.99
CA LYS A 106 -4.28 -12.57 -6.71
C LYS A 106 -5.36 -11.50 -6.47
N ILE A 107 -5.12 -10.54 -5.58
CA ILE A 107 -6.09 -9.48 -5.26
C ILE A 107 -6.39 -8.60 -6.47
N LEU A 108 -5.39 -8.31 -7.31
CA LEU A 108 -5.57 -7.54 -8.54
C LEU A 108 -6.32 -8.33 -9.63
N ASN A 109 -6.22 -9.66 -9.64
CA ASN A 109 -6.96 -10.54 -10.55
C ASN A 109 -8.39 -10.82 -10.09
N GLU A 110 -8.68 -10.64 -8.81
CA GLU A 110 -10.01 -10.85 -8.26
C GLU A 110 -10.90 -9.65 -8.57
N ASN A 111 -12.02 -9.91 -9.25
CA ASN A 111 -12.98 -8.88 -9.68
C ASN A 111 -12.32 -7.77 -10.55
N ASP A 112 -13.02 -6.65 -10.71
CA ASP A 112 -12.49 -5.44 -11.37
C ASP A 112 -11.62 -4.58 -10.43
N ASN A 113 -10.90 -5.20 -9.48
CA ASN A 113 -10.10 -4.50 -8.48
C ASN A 113 -9.00 -3.66 -9.12
N ALA A 114 -8.33 -4.19 -10.15
CA ALA A 114 -7.28 -3.45 -10.86
C ALA A 114 -7.83 -2.17 -11.53
N CYS A 115 -8.95 -2.26 -12.23
CA CYS A 115 -9.60 -1.11 -12.87
C CYS A 115 -10.01 -0.07 -11.82
N TYR A 116 -10.66 -0.51 -10.75
CA TYR A 116 -11.08 0.39 -9.68
C TYR A 116 -9.90 1.10 -8.99
N LEU A 117 -8.77 0.42 -8.76
CA LEU A 117 -7.58 1.03 -8.18
C LEU A 117 -6.94 2.07 -9.09
N LEU A 118 -6.90 1.82 -10.40
CA LEU A 118 -6.42 2.79 -11.39
C LEU A 118 -7.29 4.04 -11.42
N ASP A 119 -8.61 3.89 -11.33
CA ASP A 119 -9.58 5.00 -11.39
C ASP A 119 -9.67 5.80 -10.07
N LEU A 120 -9.30 5.18 -8.93
CA LEU A 120 -9.42 5.75 -7.60
C LEU A 120 -8.75 7.13 -7.50
N HIS A 121 -7.54 7.26 -8.03
CA HIS A 121 -6.73 8.47 -7.92
C HIS A 121 -6.92 9.45 -9.09
N ASP A 122 -7.46 9.02 -10.25
CA ASP A 122 -7.78 9.94 -11.36
C ASP A 122 -8.93 10.89 -10.98
N THR A 123 -9.92 10.40 -10.23
CA THR A 123 -11.06 11.20 -9.77
C THR A 123 -10.65 12.26 -8.75
N SER A 124 -9.73 11.91 -7.83
CA SER A 124 -9.20 12.84 -6.82
C SER A 124 -8.43 14.00 -7.46
N ARG A 125 -7.69 13.72 -8.55
CA ARG A 125 -7.00 14.75 -9.34
C ARG A 125 -7.97 15.67 -10.09
N ARG A 126 -9.05 15.11 -10.67
CA ARG A 126 -10.09 15.90 -11.36
C ARG A 126 -10.85 16.83 -10.41
N GLY A 127 -11.09 16.40 -9.17
CA GLY A 127 -11.70 17.24 -8.13
C GLY A 127 -10.79 18.39 -7.66
N ALA A 128 -9.47 18.16 -7.57
CA ALA A 128 -8.50 19.18 -7.18
C ALA A 128 -8.23 20.24 -8.26
N MET A 129 -8.55 19.97 -9.52
CA MET A 129 -8.38 20.90 -10.66
C MET A 129 -9.59 21.80 -10.93
N SER A 130 -10.48 22.02 -9.95
CA SER A 130 -11.41 23.16 -9.99
C SER A 130 -11.07 24.20 -8.92
N PRO A 131 -10.06 25.06 -9.12
CA PRO A 131 -10.23 26.43 -8.70
C PRO A 131 -11.16 27.06 -9.73
N SER A 132 -12.39 27.34 -9.31
CA SER A 132 -13.11 28.51 -9.82
C SER A 132 -12.14 29.69 -9.76
N MET A 133 -11.46 30.00 -10.87
CA MET A 133 -10.86 31.31 -11.07
C MET A 133 -12.04 32.27 -11.25
N GLY A 134 -12.66 32.62 -10.13
CA GLY A 134 -13.50 33.81 -10.03
C GLY A 134 -12.64 34.96 -10.51
N ALA A 135 -13.06 35.58 -11.61
CA ALA A 135 -12.43 36.75 -12.16
C ALA A 135 -12.26 37.81 -11.07
N SER A 136 -11.02 38.10 -10.70
CA SER A 136 -10.70 39.24 -9.84
C SER A 136 -11.17 40.52 -10.53
N PRO A 137 -11.99 41.39 -9.89
CA PRO A 137 -12.36 42.66 -10.48
C PRO A 137 -11.12 43.58 -10.50
N THR A 138 -10.73 43.98 -11.70
CA THR A 138 -9.67 44.96 -11.96
C THR A 138 -10.03 46.29 -11.30
N ARG A 139 -9.40 46.60 -10.16
CA ARG A 139 -9.47 47.95 -9.58
C ARG A 139 -8.66 48.91 -10.45
N SER A 140 -9.35 49.74 -11.23
CA SER A 140 -8.76 50.87 -11.93
C SER A 140 -8.35 51.95 -10.93
N ILE A 141 -7.04 52.21 -10.81
CA ILE A 141 -6.50 53.34 -10.04
C ILE A 141 -6.49 54.55 -10.97
N ARG A 142 -7.29 55.58 -10.67
CA ARG A 142 -7.18 56.92 -11.27
C ARG A 142 -6.17 57.73 -10.46
N ILE A 143 -5.07 58.12 -11.09
CA ILE A 143 -4.10 59.08 -10.53
C ILE A 143 -4.58 60.48 -10.94
N LYS A 144 -4.55 61.42 -9.98
CA LYS A 144 -4.96 62.82 -10.10
C LYS A 144 -3.81 63.69 -10.56
#